data_AF-A0A0D6E035-F1
#
_entry.id   AF-A0A0D6E035-F1
#
_cell.length_a   1.000
_cell.length_b   1.000
_cell.length_c   1.000
_cell.angle_alpha   90.00
_cell.angle_beta   90.00
_cell.angle_gamma   90.00
#
_symmetry.space_group_name_H-M   'P 1'
#
loop_
_entity.id
_entity.type
_entity.pdbx_description
1 polymer ?
#
loop_
_entity_poly.entity_id
_entity_poly.type
_entity_poly.pdbx_seq_one_letter_code
_entity_poly.pdbx_strand_id
1 'polypeptide(L)' 'MLAEKNLTGKFKFEFSGAVKEFSKWLVSIGQDFSYKEKDYMITVKFEFDEDYSKAEAKAYELEREADPQVELELEE' A
#
# COMPACT_ATOMS: atom_id res chain seq x y z
N MET A 1 -23.77 7.38 -6.62
CA MET A 1 -23.96 5.97 -6.21
C MET A 1 -22.57 5.47 -5.86
N LEU A 2 -22.32 5.16 -4.59
CA LEU A 2 -21.09 4.45 -4.20
C LEU A 2 -21.26 3.03 -4.74
N ALA A 3 -20.51 2.69 -5.78
CA ALA A 3 -20.54 1.34 -6.32
C ALA A 3 -19.85 0.45 -5.29
N GLU A 4 -20.61 -0.34 -4.54
CA GLU A 4 -20.11 -1.41 -3.67
C GLU A 4 -19.51 -2.50 -4.57
N LYS A 5 -18.32 -2.24 -5.09
CA LYS A 5 -17.51 -3.23 -5.78
C LYS A 5 -16.55 -3.77 -4.73
N ASN A 6 -16.69 -5.06 -4.45
CA ASN A 6 -15.71 -5.80 -3.66
C ASN A 6 -14.38 -5.81 -4.44
N LEU A 7 -13.59 -4.75 -4.27
CA LEU A 7 -12.35 -4.51 -4.99
C LEU A 7 -11.23 -5.18 -4.23
N THR A 8 -10.52 -6.09 -4.90
CA THR A 8 -9.34 -6.72 -4.30
C THR A 8 -8.10 -5.99 -4.80
N GLY A 9 -7.50 -5.17 -3.95
CA GLY A 9 -6.24 -4.51 -4.23
C GLY A 9 -5.07 -5.44 -3.93
N LYS A 10 -4.10 -5.49 -4.85
CA LYS A 10 -2.86 -6.26 -4.71
C LYS A 10 -1.68 -5.31 -4.84
N PHE A 11 -1.02 -5.05 -3.73
CA PHE A 11 0.13 -4.15 -3.64
C PHE A 11 1.38 -5.00 -3.51
N LYS A 12 2.30 -4.88 -4.47
CA LYS A 12 3.59 -5.54 -4.43
C LYS A 12 4.62 -4.46 -4.13
N PHE A 13 5.45 -4.71 -3.14
CA PHE A 13 6.51 -3.80 -2.72
C PHE A 13 7.88 -4.34 -3.06
N GLU A 14 8.82 -3.46 -3.36
CA GLU A 14 10.23 -3.84 -3.54
C GLU A 14 11.00 -3.83 -2.20
N PHE A 15 10.59 -2.97 -1.28
CA PHE A 15 11.26 -2.75 0.00
C PHE A 15 10.44 -3.28 1.18
N SER A 16 11.09 -4.07 2.05
CA SER A 16 10.45 -4.62 3.26
C SER A 16 10.02 -3.55 4.26
N GLY A 17 10.68 -2.38 4.25
CA GLY A 17 10.27 -1.21 5.02
C GLY A 17 8.89 -0.69 4.61
N ALA A 18 8.66 -0.53 3.31
CA ALA A 18 7.37 -0.08 2.76
C ALA A 18 6.23 -1.04 3.10
N VAL A 19 6.47 -2.35 2.99
CA VAL A 19 5.50 -3.39 3.40
C VAL A 19 5.09 -3.22 4.86
N LYS A 20 6.07 -3.01 5.75
CA LYS A 20 5.83 -2.90 7.19
C LYS A 20 5.03 -1.65 7.54
N GLU A 21 5.33 -0.52 6.92
CA GLU A 21 4.59 0.72 7.15
C GLU A 21 3.19 0.66 6.53
N PHE A 22 3.05 0.07 5.35
CA PHE A 22 1.76 -0.08 4.67
C PHE A 22 0.83 -1.03 5.45
N SER A 23 1.35 -2.15 5.93
CA SER A 23 0.57 -3.08 6.78
C SER A 23 0.13 -2.44 8.09
N LYS A 24 0.98 -1.65 8.75
CA LYS A 24 0.57 -0.87 9.94
C LYS A 24 -0.55 0.12 9.61
N TRP A 25 -0.44 0.83 8.49
CA TRP A 25 -1.47 1.78 8.06
C TRP A 25 -2.81 1.07 7.81
N LEU A 26 -2.80 -0.08 7.14
CA LEU A 26 -3.99 -0.90 6.91
C LEU A 26 -4.67 -1.32 8.23
N VAL A 27 -3.89 -1.79 9.22
CA VAL A 27 -4.43 -2.08 10.56
C VAL A 27 -5.03 -0.83 11.21
N SER A 28 -4.38 0.33 11.06
CA SER A 28 -4.83 1.59 11.64
C SER A 28 -6.17 2.06 11.08
N ILE A 29 -6.47 1.76 9.82
CA ILE A 29 -7.77 2.06 9.19
C ILE A 29 -8.78 0.91 9.35
N GLY A 30 -8.42 -0.15 10.10
CA GLY A 30 -9.29 -1.29 10.37
C GLY A 30 -9.49 -2.24 9.19
N GLN A 31 -8.60 -2.20 8.20
CA GLN A 31 -8.68 -3.06 7.01
C GLN A 31 -7.99 -4.41 7.26
N ASP A 32 -8.67 -5.49 6.90
CA ASP A 32 -8.12 -6.83 6.91
C ASP A 32 -7.28 -7.08 5.64
N PHE A 33 -6.12 -7.72 5.80
CA PHE A 33 -5.22 -7.96 4.69
C PHE A 33 -4.52 -9.31 4.79
N SER A 34 -4.19 -9.85 3.62
CA SER A 34 -3.33 -11.01 3.48
C SER A 34 -1.93 -10.57 3.06
N TYR A 35 -0.91 -11.02 3.78
CA TYR A 35 0.48 -10.71 3.48
C TYR A 35 1.23 -11.98 3.03
N LYS A 36 1.94 -11.87 1.90
CA LYS A 36 2.79 -12.91 1.35
C LYS A 36 4.26 -12.47 1.41
N GLU A 37 4.93 -12.88 2.49
CA GLU A 37 6.31 -12.46 2.80
C GLU A 37 7.33 -12.74 1.70
N LYS A 38 7.25 -13.90 1.04
CA LYS A 38 8.17 -14.27 -0.05
C LYS A 38 8.15 -13.33 -1.25
N ASP A 39 7.02 -12.64 -1.47
CA ASP A 39 6.80 -11.79 -2.64
C ASP A 39 6.61 -10.32 -2.26
N TYR A 40 6.74 -9.98 -0.96
CA TYR A 40 6.41 -8.67 -0.41
C TYR A 40 5.07 -8.13 -0.92
N MET A 41 4.07 -9.02 -0.99
CA MET A 41 2.77 -8.71 -1.57
C MET A 41 1.71 -8.65 -0.48
N ILE A 42 0.99 -7.53 -0.44
CA ILE A 42 -0.16 -7.32 0.43
C ILE A 42 -1.43 -7.32 -0.44
N THR A 43 -2.41 -8.13 -0.05
CA THR A 43 -3.73 -8.19 -0.68
C THR A 43 -4.77 -7.71 0.31
N VAL A 44 -5.53 -6.68 -0.06
CA VAL A 44 -6.64 -6.11 0.72
C VAL A 44 -7.92 -6.17 -0.09
N LYS A 45 -9.05 -6.35 0.60
CA LYS A 45 -10.36 -6.16 0.02
C LYS A 45 -10.92 -4.83 0.47
N PHE A 46 -11.27 -3.97 -0.49
CA PHE A 46 -11.92 -2.70 -0.26
C PHE A 46 -13.38 -2.80 -0.65
N GLU A 47 -14.22 -2.12 0.12
CA GLU A 47 -15.66 -2.00 -0.15
C GLU A 47 -15.95 -0.84 -1.12
N PHE A 48 -15.03 0.14 -1.20
CA PHE A 48 -15.15 1.36 -1.99
C PHE A 48 -13.89 1.63 -2.83
N ASP A 49 -14.08 2.13 -4.06
CA ASP A 49 -13.00 2.57 -4.95
C ASP A 49 -12.13 3.67 -4.31
N GLU A 50 -12.73 4.56 -3.51
CA GLU A 50 -11.98 5.64 -2.85
C GLU A 50 -10.92 5.11 -1.87
N ASP A 51 -11.23 4.06 -1.13
CA ASP A 51 -10.27 3.44 -0.20
C ASP A 51 -9.17 2.70 -0.95
N TYR A 52 -9.52 2.06 -2.08
CA TYR A 52 -8.53 1.46 -2.97
C TYR A 52 -7.56 2.52 -3.54
N SER A 53 -8.07 3.65 -4.04
CA SER A 53 -7.22 4.73 -4.55
C SER A 53 -6.34 5.36 -3.48
N LYS A 54 -6.85 5.53 -2.24
CA LYS A 54 -6.02 5.98 -1.10
C LYS A 54 -4.91 4.97 -0.78
N ALA A 55 -5.22 3.68 -0.82
CA ALA A 55 -4.25 2.63 -0.58
C ALA A 55 -3.18 2.56 -1.69
N GLU A 56 -3.55 2.75 -2.96
CA GLU A 56 -2.58 2.88 -4.05
C GLU A 56 -1.63 4.06 -3.85
N ALA A 57 -2.18 5.24 -3.54
CA ALA A 57 -1.36 6.43 -3.29
C ALA A 57 -0.42 6.22 -2.09
N LYS A 58 -0.91 5.60 -1.00
CA LYS A 58 -0.11 5.34 0.19
C LYS A 58 0.98 4.30 -0.06
N ALA A 59 0.69 3.25 -0.83
CA ALA A 59 1.67 2.24 -1.19
C ALA A 59 2.82 2.86 -2.01
N TYR A 60 2.48 3.69 -2.99
CA TYR A 60 3.47 4.39 -3.82
C TYR A 60 4.33 5.37 -3.02
N GLU A 61 3.71 6.15 -2.13
CA GLU A 61 4.43 7.07 -1.23
C GLU A 61 5.45 6.32 -0.37
N LEU A 62 5.03 5.23 0.29
CA LEU A 62 5.90 4.43 1.16
C LEU A 62 7.01 3.72 0.40
N GLU A 63 6.75 3.28 -0.83
CA GLU A 63 7.77 2.67 -1.68
C GLU A 63 8.82 3.70 -2.09
N ARG A 64 8.41 4.94 -2.40
CA ARG A 64 9.32 6.05 -2.66
C ARG A 64 10.10 6.47 -1.42
N GLU A 65 9.47 6.56 -0.26
CA GLU A 65 10.16 6.88 1.01
C GLU A 65 11.17 5.79 1.39
N ALA A 66 10.87 4.53 1.05
CA ALA A 66 11.79 3.43 1.27
C ALA A 66 12.87 3.31 0.18
N ASP A 67 12.72 4.03 -0.93
CA ASP A 67 13.69 4.03 -2.02
C ASP A 67 14.88 4.95 -1.68
N PRO A 68 16.10 4.41 -1.60
CA PRO A 68 17.28 5.18 -1.21
C PRO A 68 17.72 6.22 -2.26
N GLN A 69 17.13 6.26 -3.46
CA GLN A 69 17.43 7.26 -4.49
C GLN A 69 16.53 8.49 -4.38
N VAL A 70 15.40 8.44 -3.68
CA VAL A 70 14.56 9.63 -3.43
C VAL A 70 15.29 10.64 -2.54
N GLU A 71 16.17 10.19 -1.65
CA GLU A 71 17.04 11.05 -0.85
C GLU A 71 18.01 11.87 -1.73
N LEU A 72 18.33 11.40 -2.95
CA LEU A 72 19.19 12.08 -3.92
C LEU A 72 18.43 13.05 -4.85
N GLU A 73 17.15 12.81 -5.15
CA GLU A 73 16.35 13.66 -6.05
C GLU A 73 15.81 14.95 -5.38
N LEU A 74 15.84 15.04 -4.05
CA LEU A 74 15.49 16.28 -3.33
C LEU A 74 16.66 17.28 -3.17
N GLU A 75 17.87 16.89 -3.59
CA GLU A 75 19.04 17.77 -3.70
C GLU A 75 19.37 18.09 -5.18
N GLU A 76 18.44 18.70 -5.93
CA GLU A 76 18.78 19.45 -7.17
C GLU A 76 17.88 20.67 -7.40
#